data_AF-A0A6F8SJI4-F1
#
_entry.id   AF-A0A6F8SJI4-F1
#
_cell.length_a   1.000
_cell.length_b   1.000
_cell.length_c   1.000
_cell.angle_alpha   90.00
_cell.angle_beta   90.00
_cell.angle_gamma   90.00
#
_symmetry.space_group_name_H-M   'P 1'
#
loop_
_entity.id
_entity.type
_entity.pdbx_description
1 polymer ?
#
loop_
_entity_poly.entity_id
_entity_poly.type
_entity_poly.pdbx_seq_one_letter_code
_entity_poly.pdbx_strand_id
1 'polypeptide(L)' 'MREEKNLRMKVARTRRGLSQSDLAEAVGATRQTIGLIEAGRYNPSLKLCVAICKTLGVTLNDLFWDDDAS' A
#
# COMPACT_ATOMS: atom_id res chain seq x y z
N MET A 1 16.05 -10.81 9.95
CA MET A 1 15.00 -11.09 8.95
C MET A 1 14.25 -9.78 8.72
N ARG A 2 14.35 -9.19 7.52
CA ARG A 2 13.98 -7.79 7.27
C ARG A 2 12.54 -7.66 6.75
N GLU A 3 11.68 -7.07 7.58
CA GLU A 3 10.58 -6.14 7.29
C GLU A 3 10.14 -5.99 5.80
N GLU A 4 9.40 -6.96 5.25
CA GLU A 4 8.59 -6.76 4.03
C GLU A 4 7.10 -6.83 4.42
N LYS A 5 6.61 -5.86 5.19
CA LYS A 5 5.29 -6.01 5.83
C LYS A 5 4.07 -5.66 4.97
N ASN A 6 4.20 -5.08 3.78
CA ASN A 6 3.05 -4.77 2.90
C ASN A 6 3.18 -5.37 1.49
N LEU A 7 3.51 -6.66 1.43
CA LEU A 7 3.49 -7.45 0.18
C LEU A 7 2.12 -7.39 -0.52
N ARG A 8 1.02 -7.32 0.23
CA ARG A 8 -0.35 -7.21 -0.30
C ARG A 8 -0.56 -5.94 -1.10
N MET A 9 -0.07 -4.79 -0.60
CA MET A 9 -0.14 -3.52 -1.32
C MET A 9 0.67 -3.56 -2.61
N LYS A 10 1.89 -4.11 -2.55
CA LYS A 10 2.75 -4.28 -3.73
C LYS A 10 2.07 -5.14 -4.79
N VAL A 11 1.46 -6.26 -4.39
CA VAL A 11 0.73 -7.17 -5.30
C VAL A 11 -0.50 -6.50 -5.89
N ALA A 12 -1.31 -5.80 -5.09
CA ALA A 12 -2.47 -5.08 -5.59
C ALA A 12 -2.07 -3.99 -6.61
N ARG A 13 -0.98 -3.27 -6.33
CA ARG A 13 -0.42 -2.27 -7.25
C ARG A 13 0.06 -2.89 -8.56
N THR A 14 0.81 -3.99 -8.52
CA THR A 14 1.31 -4.64 -9.75
C THR A 14 0.19 -5.28 -10.56
N ARG A 15 -0.87 -5.82 -9.92
CA ARG A 15 -2.08 -6.30 -10.62
C ARG A 15 -2.81 -5.20 -11.39
N ARG A 16 -2.70 -3.95 -10.95
CA ARG A 16 -3.20 -2.77 -11.67
C ARG A 16 -2.25 -2.25 -12.74
N GLY A 17 -1.08 -2.87 -12.93
CA GLY A 17 -0.05 -2.40 -13.86
C GLY A 17 0.64 -1.11 -13.41
N LEU A 18 0.50 -0.70 -12.15
CA LEU A 18 1.01 0.57 -11.66
C LEU A 18 2.44 0.44 -11.14
N SER A 19 3.28 1.42 -11.48
CA SER A 19 4.56 1.68 -10.80
C SER A 19 4.33 2.33 -9.42
N GLN A 20 5.36 2.35 -8.57
CA GLN A 20 5.28 3.09 -7.30
C GLN A 20 5.07 4.60 -7.52
N SER A 21 5.61 5.15 -8.61
CA SER A 21 5.42 6.55 -8.96
C SER A 21 4.00 6.81 -9.41
N ASP A 22 3.41 5.91 -10.19
CA ASP A 22 2.04 6.06 -10.71
C ASP A 22 1.02 6.04 -9.56
N LEU A 23 1.21 5.11 -8.61
CA LEU A 23 0.38 5.08 -7.40
C LEU A 23 0.58 6.34 -6.56
N ALA A 24 1.82 6.82 -6.41
CA ALA A 24 2.13 8.01 -5.65
C ALA A 24 1.44 9.25 -6.23
N GLU A 25 1.50 9.43 -7.54
CA GLU A 25 0.81 10.51 -8.26
C GLU A 25 -0.71 10.42 -8.05
N ALA A 26 -1.29 9.23 -8.22
CA ALA A 26 -2.73 9.02 -8.07
C ALA A 26 -3.27 9.31 -6.66
N VAL A 27 -2.45 9.18 -5.62
CA VAL A 27 -2.87 9.38 -4.21
C VAL A 27 -2.32 10.67 -3.59
N GLY A 28 -1.59 11.48 -4.37
CA GLY A 28 -0.97 12.72 -3.88
C GLY A 28 0.14 12.47 -2.85
N ALA A 29 0.94 11.43 -3.05
CA ALA A 29 2.10 11.07 -2.22
C ALA A 29 3.39 11.11 -3.05
N THR A 30 4.53 10.85 -2.40
CA THR A 30 5.80 10.66 -3.12
C THR A 30 6.05 9.18 -3.39
N ARG A 31 6.81 8.87 -4.44
CA ARG A 31 7.28 7.50 -4.72
C ARG A 31 7.96 6.88 -3.48
N GLN A 32 8.76 7.67 -2.77
CA GLN A 32 9.44 7.24 -1.54
C GLN A 32 8.43 6.86 -0.45
N THR A 33 7.37 7.64 -0.26
CA THR A 33 6.29 7.32 0.68
C THR A 33 5.66 5.97 0.35
N ILE A 34 5.31 5.72 -0.92
CA ILE A 34 4.78 4.43 -1.35
C ILE A 34 5.76 3.29 -1.06
N GLY A 35 7.05 3.48 -1.36
CA GLY A 35 8.08 2.49 -1.07
C GLY A 35 8.24 2.19 0.42
N LEU A 36 8.16 3.21 1.29
CA LEU A 36 8.20 3.03 2.74
C LEU A 36 6.96 2.31 3.27
N ILE A 37 5.77 2.58 2.71
CA ILE A 37 4.54 1.86 3.07
C ILE A 37 4.67 0.40 2.68
N GLU A 38 5.11 0.08 1.46
CA GLU A 38 5.30 -1.30 0.99
C GLU A 38 6.33 -2.06 1.83
N ALA A 39 7.39 -1.37 2.29
CA ALA A 39 8.37 -1.93 3.21
C ALA A 39 7.86 -2.04 4.67
N GLY A 40 6.65 -1.53 4.98
CA GLY A 40 6.11 -1.49 6.34
C GLY A 40 6.86 -0.53 7.27
N ARG A 41 7.63 0.42 6.72
CA ARG A 41 8.45 1.40 7.45
C ARG A 41 7.76 2.74 7.66
N TYR A 42 6.55 2.89 7.12
CA TYR A 42 5.74 4.08 7.29
C TYR A 42 4.30 3.65 7.52
N ASN A 43 3.69 4.20 8.57
CA ASN A 43 2.27 4.04 8.83
C ASN A 43 1.50 5.20 8.16
N PRO A 44 0.79 4.96 7.04
CA PRO A 44 0.04 6.00 6.35
C PRO A 44 -1.13 6.54 7.19
N SER A 45 -1.51 7.79 6.94
CA SER A 45 -2.75 8.33 7.51
C SER A 45 -3.98 7.62 6.93
N LEU A 46 -5.09 7.59 7.67
CA LEU A 46 -6.34 6.99 7.19
C LEU A 46 -6.76 7.54 5.82
N LYS A 47 -6.58 8.85 5.58
CA LYS A 47 -6.86 9.49 4.30
C LYS A 47 -6.04 8.88 3.16
N LEU A 48 -4.75 8.64 3.39
CA LEU A 48 -3.86 8.02 2.41
C LEU A 48 -4.20 6.54 2.21
N CYS A 49 -4.54 5.80 3.27
CA CYS A 49 -4.98 4.42 3.16
C CYS A 49 -6.24 4.30 2.29
N VAL A 50 -7.23 5.15 2.52
CA VAL A 50 -8.48 5.18 1.73
C VAL A 50 -8.20 5.53 0.27
N ALA A 51 -7.31 6.50 0.00
CA ALA A 51 -6.92 6.84 -1.37
C ALA A 51 -6.25 5.66 -2.08
N ILE A 52 -5.30 5.00 -1.43
CA ILE A 52 -4.63 3.79 -1.94
C ILE A 52 -5.66 2.69 -2.23
N CYS A 53 -6.54 2.40 -1.28
CA CYS A 53 -7.60 1.39 -1.44
C CYS A 53 -8.48 1.67 -2.66
N LYS A 54 -8.93 2.92 -2.83
CA LYS A 54 -9.74 3.33 -4.00
C LYS A 54 -8.98 3.17 -5.32
N THR A 55 -7.73 3.62 -5.39
CA THR A 55 -6.91 3.51 -6.61
C THR A 55 -6.63 2.06 -6.98
N LEU A 56 -6.37 1.21 -5.98
CA LEU A 56 -6.11 -0.21 -6.20
C LEU A 56 -7.40 -1.06 -6.32
N GLY A 57 -8.54 -0.48 -5.98
CA GLY A 57 -9.86 -1.12 -5.88
C GLY A 57 -9.85 -2.35 -4.98
N VAL A 58 -9.28 -2.17 -3.80
CA VAL A 58 -9.24 -3.14 -2.70
C VAL A 58 -9.74 -2.45 -1.43
N THR A 59 -10.01 -3.22 -0.39
CA THR A 59 -10.41 -2.71 0.93
C THR A 59 -9.21 -2.55 1.86
N LEU A 60 -9.42 -1.86 2.99
CA LEU A 60 -8.41 -1.76 4.05
C LEU A 60 -8.04 -3.14 4.61
N ASN A 61 -9.01 -4.04 4.74
CA ASN A 61 -8.78 -5.41 5.21
C ASN A 61 -7.87 -6.17 4.25
N ASP A 62 -8.07 -6.01 2.93
CA ASP A 62 -7.24 -6.67 1.92
C ASP A 62 -5.76 -6.26 1.99
N LEU A 63 -5.48 -5.06 2.52
CA LEU A 63 -4.13 -4.48 2.54
C LEU A 63 -3.42 -4.56 3.89
N PHE A 64 -4.12 -4.30 5.00
CA PHE A 64 -3.50 -3.96 6.28
C PHE A 64 -3.83 -4.91 7.45
N TRP A 65 -4.77 -5.84 7.29
CA TRP A 65 -5.10 -6.80 8.35
C TRP A 65 -4.38 -8.13 8.12
N ASP A 66 -3.59 -8.59 9.09
CA ASP A 66 -3.08 -9.96 9.11
C ASP A 66 -4.23 -10.90 9.53
N ASP A 67 -4.36 -12.05 8.86
CA ASP A 67 -5.26 -13.13 9.30
C ASP A 67 -4.71 -13.88 10.53
N ASP A 68 -3.59 -13.42 11.09
CA ASP A 68 -2.99 -13.94 12.33
C ASP A 68 -3.75 -13.41 13.57
N ALA A 69 -5.04 -13.73 13.62
CA ALA A 69 -5.78 -13.89 14.87
C ALA A 69 -6.01 -15.40 15.07
N SER A 70 -4.95 -16.12 15.37
CA SER A 70 -4.96 -17.53 15.81
C SER A 70 -3.93 -17.73 16.91
#